data_AF-A0A7I9VP06-F1
#
_entry.id   AF-A0A7I9VP06-F1
#
_cell.length_a   1.000
_cell.length_b   1.000
_cell.length_c   1.000
_cell.angle_alpha   90.00
_cell.angle_beta   90.00
_cell.angle_gamma   90.00
#
_symmetry.space_group_name_H-M   'P 1'
#
loop_
_entity.id
_entity.type
_entity.pdbx_description
1 polymer ?
#
loop_
_entity_poly.entity_id
_entity_poly.type
_entity_poly.pdbx_seq_one_letter_code
_entity_poly.pdbx_strand_id
1 'polypeptide(L)' 'MADDTETKYLDKRVAQRYVRKGLLDEKEWEKHLKALPDLASQAMPIESDLDGDDLDDEDDDLEDEGDSSSSGEGPKEV' A
#
# COMPACT_ATOMS: atom_id res chain seq x y z
N MET A 1 20.11 15.31 16.58
CA MET A 1 21.21 14.65 15.87
C MET A 1 20.54 13.56 15.05
N ALA A 2 20.41 13.77 13.74
CA ALA A 2 19.86 12.73 12.85
C ALA A 2 20.95 11.67 12.73
N ASP A 3 20.62 10.42 13.06
CA ASP A 3 21.52 9.30 12.87
C ASP A 3 21.96 9.27 11.39
N ASP A 4 23.25 9.05 11.10
CA ASP A 4 23.86 9.05 9.75
C ASP A 4 23.42 7.83 8.90
N THR A 5 22.15 7.46 8.99
CA THR A 5 21.53 6.47 8.11
C THR A 5 21.29 7.11 6.75
N GLU A 6 21.85 6.51 5.71
CA GLU A 6 21.62 6.99 4.35
C GLU A 6 20.11 7.02 4.08
N THR A 7 19.60 8.17 3.63
CA THR A 7 18.18 8.41 3.36
C THR A 7 17.56 7.36 2.45
N LYS A 8 18.36 6.73 1.58
CA LYS A 8 17.95 5.62 0.70
C LYS A 8 17.45 4.37 1.45
N TYR A 9 17.85 4.17 2.70
CA TYR A 9 17.43 3.02 3.51
C TYR A 9 16.19 3.32 4.37
N LEU A 10 15.81 4.59 4.50
CA LEU A 10 14.69 5.05 5.33
C LEU A 10 13.35 5.09 4.57
N ASP A 11 13.32 4.67 3.30
CA ASP A 11 12.07 4.56 2.54
C ASP A 11 11.16 3.50 3.15
N LYS A 12 10.01 3.93 3.70
CA LYS A 12 8.99 3.09 4.36
C LYS A 12 8.57 1.87 3.52
N ARG A 13 8.56 1.97 2.18
CA ARG A 13 8.13 0.88 1.28
C ARG A 13 9.11 -0.29 1.30
N VAL A 14 10.39 0.00 1.52
CA VAL A 14 11.49 -0.98 1.40
C VAL A 14 12.30 -1.13 2.69
N ALA A 15 12.04 -0.32 3.71
CA ALA A 15 12.72 -0.35 5.00
C ALA A 15 12.68 -1.76 5.63
N GLN A 16 11.53 -2.42 5.66
CA GLN A 16 11.44 -3.80 6.16
C GLN A 16 12.28 -4.81 5.36
N ARG A 17 12.43 -4.59 4.05
CA ARG A 17 13.32 -5.41 3.22
C ARG A 17 14.78 -5.17 3.58
N TYR A 18 15.17 -3.93 3.86
CA TYR A 18 16.53 -3.60 4.28
C TYR A 18 16.87 -4.11 5.67
N VAL A 19 15.92 -4.07 6.61
CA VAL A 19 16.04 -4.72 7.92
C VAL A 19 16.28 -6.22 7.77
N ARG A 20 15.47 -6.92 6.95
CA ARG A 20 15.67 -8.35 6.67
C ARG A 20 17.01 -8.67 6.01
N LYS A 21 17.57 -7.73 5.24
CA LYS A 21 18.87 -7.86 4.58
C LYS A 21 20.05 -7.44 5.48
N GLY A 22 19.79 -6.93 6.69
CA GLY A 22 20.82 -6.42 7.60
C GLY A 22 21.47 -5.11 7.15
N LEU A 23 20.85 -4.39 6.21
CA LEU A 23 21.33 -3.10 5.70
C LEU A 23 20.83 -1.92 6.54
N LEU A 24 19.84 -2.16 7.40
CA LEU A 24 19.27 -1.19 8.34
C LEU A 24 19.03 -1.92 9.66
N ASP A 25 19.47 -1.37 10.79
CA ASP A 25 19.15 -1.95 12.10
C ASP A 25 17.68 -1.69 12.47
N GLU A 26 17.03 -2.69 13.02
CA GLU A 26 15.61 -2.61 13.40
C GLU A 26 15.39 -1.55 14.48
N LYS A 27 16.31 -1.44 15.43
CA LYS A 27 16.22 -0.46 16.53
C LYS A 27 16.43 0.96 16.04
N GLU A 28 17.35 1.15 15.10
CA GLU A 28 17.59 2.45 14.46
C GLU A 28 16.36 2.89 13.66
N TRP A 29 15.74 1.99 12.91
CA TRP A 29 14.50 2.25 12.20
C TRP A 29 13.36 2.66 13.14
N GLU A 30 13.15 1.93 14.24
CA GLU A 30 12.14 2.28 15.24
C GLU A 30 12.40 3.62 15.92
N LYS A 31 13.66 3.91 16.27
CA LYS A 31 14.06 5.18 16.86
C LYS A 31 13.82 6.33 15.88
N HIS A 32 14.15 6.13 14.60
CA HIS A 32 13.90 7.11 13.55
C HIS A 32 12.41 7.41 13.41
N LEU A 33 11.56 6.38 13.33
CA LEU A 33 10.10 6.55 13.25
C LEU A 33 9.53 7.32 14.45
N LYS A 34 10.01 7.04 15.66
CA LYS A 34 9.57 7.74 16.89
C LYS A 34 10.06 9.19 16.97
N ALA A 35 11.17 9.50 16.30
CA ALA A 35 11.74 10.84 16.27
C ALA A 35 11.06 11.77 15.24
N LEU A 36 10.27 11.21 14.31
CA LEU A 36 9.54 12.01 13.32
C LEU A 36 8.39 12.79 13.99
N PRO A 37 8.26 14.11 13.74
CA PRO A 37 7.17 14.89 14.27
C PRO A 37 5.85 14.51 13.60
N ASP A 38 4.75 14.50 14.36
CA ASP A 38 3.41 14.44 13.79
C ASP A 38 3.04 15.80 13.21
N LEU A 39 2.94 15.86 11.89
CA LEU A 39 2.62 17.08 11.13
C LEU A 39 1.20 17.02 10.53
N ALA A 40 0.37 16.04 10.94
CA ALA A 40 -0.99 15.91 10.42
C ALA A 40 -1.84 17.18 10.64
N SER A 41 -1.62 17.87 11.76
CA SER A 41 -2.30 19.13 12.09
C SER A 41 -1.83 20.34 11.27
N GLN A 42 -0.68 20.24 10.59
CA GLN A 42 -0.13 21.28 9.72
C GLN A 42 -0.47 21.04 8.25
N ALA A 43 -1.27 20.01 7.94
CA ALA A 43 -1.71 19.76 6.58
C ALA A 43 -2.60 20.90 6.08
N MET A 44 -2.23 21.49 4.94
CA MET A 44 -3.10 22.42 4.21
C MET A 44 -3.81 21.66 3.10
N PRO A 45 -5.14 21.87 2.92
CA PRO A 45 -5.84 21.31 1.77
C PRO A 45 -5.23 21.92 0.51
N ILE A 46 -4.89 21.04 -0.43
CA ILE A 46 -4.48 21.44 -1.78
C ILE A 46 -5.70 21.33 -2.69
N GLU A 47 -6.02 22.43 -3.37
CA GLU A 47 -6.93 22.39 -4.50
C GLU A 47 -6.15 21.85 -5.69
N SER A 48 -6.64 20.78 -6.31
CA SER A 48 -6.11 20.25 -7.55
C SER A 48 -7.08 20.58 -8.68
N ASP A 49 -6.58 21.16 -9.77
CA ASP A 49 -7.35 21.46 -10.99
C ASP A 49 -7.74 20.18 -11.78
N LEU A 50 -7.84 19.03 -11.11
CA LEU A 50 -8.47 17.83 -11.64
C LEU A 50 -10.00 18.05 -11.61
N ASP A 51 -10.46 19.01 -12.41
CA ASP A 51 -11.87 19.12 -12.79
C ASP A 51 -12.26 17.81 -13.49
N GLY A 52 -13.31 17.17 -12.97
CA GLY A 52 -13.67 15.78 -13.20
C GLY A 52 -14.19 15.41 -14.59
N ASP A 53 -13.60 15.93 -15.66
CA ASP A 53 -14.06 15.69 -17.04
C ASP A 53 -13.23 14.66 -17.83
N ASP A 54 -12.14 14.10 -17.27
CA ASP A 54 -11.25 13.15 -17.98
C ASP A 54 -11.13 11.77 -17.26
N LEU A 55 -12.09 11.41 -16.42
CA LEU A 55 -12.27 10.03 -15.92
C LEU A 55 -13.39 9.28 -16.65
N ASP A 56 -13.64 9.64 -17.91
CA ASP A 56 -14.48 8.88 -18.83
C ASP A 56 -13.64 7.78 -19.50
N ASP A 57 -13.00 6.94 -18.69
CA ASP A 57 -12.43 5.67 -19.14
C ASP A 57 -13.59 4.66 -19.16
N GLU A 58 -14.53 4.87 -20.09
CA GLU A 58 -15.50 3.87 -20.55
C GLU A 58 -14.76 2.78 -21.35
N ASP A 59 -13.75 2.14 -20.74
CA ASP A 59 -13.06 0.99 -21.31
C ASP A 59 -13.91 -0.27 -21.06
N ASP A 60 -14.82 -0.46 -22.01
CA ASP A 60 -15.25 -1.70 -22.68
C ASP A 60 -15.49 -2.99 -21.84
N ASP A 61 -16.76 -3.42 -21.86
CA ASP A 61 -17.22 -4.81 -21.98
C ASP A 61 -16.58 -5.88 -21.07
N LEU A 62 -16.99 -5.91 -19.79
CA LEU A 62 -17.05 -7.18 -19.06
C LEU A 62 -18.45 -7.82 -19.23
N GLU A 63 -18.70 -8.41 -20.40
CA GLU A 63 -19.69 -9.48 -20.56
C GLU A 63 -19.18 -10.73 -19.81
N ASP A 64 -19.45 -10.80 -18.51
CA ASP A 64 -19.36 -12.06 -17.76
C ASP A 64 -20.60 -12.91 -18.13
N GLU A 65 -20.50 -13.61 -19.25
CA GLU A 65 -21.49 -14.60 -19.66
C GLU A 65 -21.55 -15.72 -18.62
N GLY A 66 -22.65 -15.75 -17.86
CA GLY A 66 -22.91 -16.79 -16.88
C GLY A 66 -22.99 -18.17 -17.52
N ASP A 67 -21.96 -19.00 -17.31
CA ASP A 67 -22.07 -20.45 -17.48
C ASP A 67 -22.51 -21.10 -16.16
N SER A 68 -23.81 -21.40 -16.11
CA SER A 68 -24.38 -22.37 -15.18
C SER A 68 -24.04 -23.78 -15.68
N SER A 69 -23.01 -24.40 -15.10
CA SER A 69 -22.80 -25.84 -15.23
C SER A 69 -22.62 -26.52 -13.86
N SER A 70 -23.77 -27.05 -13.41
CA SER A 70 -23.97 -28.16 -12.48
C SER A 70 -22.74 -29.03 -12.17
N SER A 71 -22.43 -29.22 -10.89
CA SER A 71 -21.72 -30.40 -10.40
C SER A 71 -22.19 -30.79 -8.99
N GLY A 72 -23.27 -31.57 -8.97
CA GLY A 72 -23.42 -32.81 -8.19
C GLY A 72 -23.11 -32.77 -6.69
N GLU A 73 -24.15 -32.52 -5.89
CA GLU A 73 -24.15 -32.86 -4.47
C GLU A 73 -24.46 -34.35 -4.29
N GLY A 74 -23.57 -35.08 -3.63
CA GLY A 74 -23.85 -36.38 -3.04
C GLY A 74 -22.60 -37.07 -2.47
N PRO A 75 -22.72 -38.07 -1.57
CA PRO A 75 -23.87 -38.48 -0.76
C PRO A 75 -23.63 -38.32 0.76
N LYS A 76 -24.73 -38.43 1.52
CA LYS A 76 -24.71 -38.67 2.98
C LYS A 76 -24.42 -40.15 3.22
N GLU A 77 -23.49 -40.49 4.11
CA GLU A 77 -23.30 -41.87 4.59
C GLU A 77 -23.15 -41.85 6.13
N VAL A 78 -24.26 -42.12 6.84
CA VAL A 78 -24.65 -43.32 7.64
C VAL A 78 -24.31 -43.17 9.12
#